data_AF-A0A6M3M9B6-F1
#
_entry.id   AF-A0A6M3M9B6-F1
#
_cell.length_a   1.000
_cell.length_b   1.000
_cell.length_c   1.000
_cell.angle_alpha   90.00
_cell.angle_beta   90.00
_cell.angle_gamma   90.00
#
_symmetry.space_group_name_H-M   'P 1'
#
loop_
_entity.id
_entity.type
_entity.pdbx_description
1 polymer ?
#
loop_
_entity_poly.entity_id
_entity_poly.type
_entity_poly.pdbx_seq_one_letter_code
_entity_poly.pdbx_strand_id
1 'polypeptide(L)'
;MEYDFFLIDKKGNFLTGFIPRITKHCQDNNIDLVIEGQLEKIKPGKILLQGLTLRDDQQRLIETALSRGRGILKSPTGSGKTIIACGIMSAYKKYRVLFLCHTISLLKQTKEEIERFGLGPVSIVGSGSKDLSGKIVVSTMQSLIKIPIEDYCDKFDVVFIDESHHCRDFNNTYAKLLKCLLA
;
A
#
# COMPACT_ATOMS: atom_id res chain seq x y z
N MET A 1 -20.87 -13.24 16.18
CA MET A 1 -21.64 -12.91 14.97
C MET A 1 -21.93 -11.42 14.85
N GLU A 2 -21.19 -10.53 15.53
CA GLU A 2 -21.56 -9.10 15.64
C GLU A 2 -20.69 -8.14 14.80
N TYR A 3 -19.76 -8.67 13.98
CA TYR A 3 -18.80 -7.85 13.23
C TYR A 3 -19.16 -7.61 11.75
N ASP A 4 -20.15 -8.33 11.21
CA ASP A 4 -20.46 -8.26 9.77
C ASP A 4 -21.17 -6.96 9.35
N PHE A 5 -21.83 -6.27 10.29
CA PHE A 5 -22.60 -5.04 10.01
C PHE A 5 -21.75 -3.80 9.66
N PHE A 6 -20.42 -3.82 9.85
CA PHE A 6 -19.57 -2.65 9.62
C PHE A 6 -18.80 -2.68 8.29
N LEU A 7 -18.89 -3.77 7.52
CA LEU A 7 -18.06 -3.98 6.33
C LEU A 7 -18.81 -3.74 5.01
N ILE A 8 -20.15 -3.80 5.06
CA ILE A 8 -21.05 -3.60 3.93
C ILE A 8 -22.05 -2.53 4.36
N ASP A 9 -22.17 -1.45 3.59
CA ASP A 9 -23.13 -0.39 3.90
C ASP A 9 -24.58 -0.80 3.55
N LYS A 10 -25.56 0.04 3.90
CA LYS A 10 -26.99 -0.23 3.62
C LYS A 10 -27.32 -0.39 2.13
N LYS A 11 -26.43 0.04 1.23
CA LYS A 11 -26.57 -0.07 -0.22
C LYS A 11 -25.81 -1.27 -0.80
N GLY A 12 -25.14 -2.07 0.04
CA GLY A 12 -24.34 -3.20 -0.39
C GLY A 12 -22.90 -2.85 -0.78
N ASN A 13 -22.44 -1.61 -0.58
CA ASN A 13 -21.06 -1.23 -0.91
C ASN A 13 -20.08 -1.71 0.18
N PHE A 14 -18.92 -2.21 -0.24
CA PHE A 14 -17.86 -2.65 0.65
C PHE A 14 -16.49 -2.36 0.04
N LEU A 15 -15.45 -2.38 0.89
CA LEU A 15 -14.08 -2.21 0.39
C LEU A 15 -13.64 -3.43 -0.41
N THR A 16 -13.05 -3.21 -1.57
CA THR A 16 -12.65 -4.27 -2.52
C THR A 16 -11.66 -5.30 -1.94
N GLY A 17 -10.97 -4.96 -0.84
CA GLY A 17 -10.17 -5.92 -0.06
C GLY A 17 -10.98 -7.07 0.58
N PHE A 18 -12.30 -6.91 0.73
CA PHE A 18 -13.20 -7.93 1.29
C PHE A 18 -13.77 -8.88 0.23
N ILE A 19 -13.53 -8.66 -1.06
CA ILE A 19 -14.02 -9.53 -2.15
C ILE A 19 -13.79 -11.01 -1.85
N PRO A 20 -12.57 -11.49 -1.48
CA PRO A 20 -12.38 -12.92 -1.23
C PRO A 20 -13.24 -13.48 -0.08
N ARG A 21 -13.51 -12.68 0.96
CA ARG A 21 -14.35 -13.09 2.09
C ARG A 21 -15.83 -13.12 1.70
N ILE A 22 -16.29 -12.11 0.97
CA ILE A 22 -17.68 -12.01 0.52
C ILE A 22 -17.98 -13.09 -0.50
N THR A 23 -17.11 -13.29 -1.49
CA THR A 23 -17.26 -14.39 -2.46
C THR A 23 -17.35 -15.75 -1.77
N LYS A 24 -16.47 -16.01 -0.78
CA LYS A 24 -16.54 -17.25 0.00
C LYS A 24 -17.86 -17.37 0.76
N HIS A 25 -18.29 -16.32 1.45
CA HIS A 25 -19.55 -16.34 2.20
C HIS A 25 -20.76 -16.59 1.29
N CYS A 26 -20.82 -15.92 0.13
CA CYS A 26 -21.89 -16.12 -0.85
C CYS A 26 -21.90 -17.56 -1.37
N GLN A 27 -20.73 -18.14 -1.67
CA GLN A 27 -20.59 -19.54 -2.08
C GLN A 27 -21.08 -20.50 -0.98
N ASP A 28 -20.62 -20.31 0.26
CA ASP A 28 -20.96 -21.16 1.40
C ASP A 28 -22.47 -21.13 1.72
N ASN A 29 -23.19 -20.08 1.30
CA ASN A 29 -24.63 -19.86 1.59
C ASN A 29 -25.53 -19.91 0.34
N ASN A 30 -25.02 -20.34 -0.82
CA ASN A 30 -25.74 -20.36 -2.09
C ASN A 30 -26.41 -19.02 -2.46
N ILE A 31 -25.68 -17.92 -2.26
CA ILE A 31 -26.12 -16.57 -2.63
C ILE A 31 -25.46 -16.20 -3.96
N ASP A 32 -26.27 -15.82 -4.96
CA ASP A 32 -25.75 -15.30 -6.22
C ASP A 32 -25.03 -13.97 -6.00
N LEU A 33 -23.76 -13.91 -6.40
CA LEU A 33 -22.92 -12.72 -6.28
C LEU A 33 -22.55 -12.20 -7.66
N VAL A 34 -23.00 -10.97 -7.94
CA VAL A 34 -22.56 -10.19 -9.11
C VAL A 34 -21.65 -9.07 -8.60
N ILE A 35 -20.43 -8.99 -9.13
CA ILE A 35 -19.50 -7.90 -8.84
C ILE A 35 -19.42 -7.03 -10.09
N GLU A 36 -19.91 -5.80 -9.98
CA GLU A 36 -19.83 -4.79 -11.03
C GLU A 36 -18.63 -3.87 -10.78
N GLY A 37 -17.85 -3.59 -11.82
CA GLY A 37 -16.64 -2.76 -11.75
C GLY A 37 -15.36 -3.49 -12.16
N GLN A 38 -14.36 -2.73 -12.62
CA GLN A 38 -13.05 -3.26 -12.97
C GLN A 38 -12.03 -2.86 -11.90
N LEU A 39 -11.37 -3.85 -11.32
CA LEU A 39 -10.13 -3.62 -10.58
C LEU A 39 -8.99 -3.62 -11.60
N GLU A 40 -8.46 -2.44 -11.92
CA GLU A 40 -7.27 -2.35 -12.75
C GLU A 40 -6.11 -3.06 -12.05
N LYS A 41 -5.68 -4.18 -12.63
CA LYS A 41 -4.47 -4.86 -12.18
C LYS A 41 -3.28 -4.23 -12.86
N ILE A 42 -2.55 -3.46 -12.07
CA ILE A 42 -1.23 -2.95 -12.44
C ILE A 42 -0.29 -4.13 -12.68
N LYS A 43 0.37 -4.14 -13.84
CA LYS A 43 1.30 -5.23 -14.21
C LYS A 43 2.69 -4.92 -13.70
N PRO A 44 3.23 -5.70 -12.74
CA PRO A 44 4.60 -5.51 -12.28
C PRO A 44 5.60 -5.90 -13.37
N GLY A 45 6.71 -5.17 -13.41
CA GLY A 45 7.88 -5.47 -14.22
C GLY A 45 8.88 -6.38 -13.50
N LYS A 46 10.13 -6.38 -13.96
CA LYS A 46 11.22 -7.16 -13.34
C LYS A 46 11.65 -6.53 -12.02
N ILE A 47 11.85 -7.36 -11.01
CA ILE A 47 12.48 -6.99 -9.74
C ILE A 47 13.95 -6.68 -10.02
N LEU A 48 14.44 -5.50 -9.60
CA LEU A 48 15.84 -5.12 -9.76
C LEU A 48 16.28 -4.16 -8.65
N LEU A 49 17.09 -4.67 -7.72
CA LEU A 49 17.84 -3.89 -6.73
C LEU A 49 19.33 -3.98 -7.06
N GLN A 50 19.93 -2.85 -7.45
CA GLN A 50 21.34 -2.84 -7.88
C GLN A 50 22.26 -3.20 -6.71
N GLY A 51 23.24 -4.08 -6.96
CA GLY A 51 24.26 -4.45 -5.97
C GLY A 51 23.75 -5.31 -4.81
N LEU A 52 22.53 -5.85 -4.88
CA LEU A 52 21.96 -6.70 -3.84
C LEU A 52 21.43 -8.01 -4.41
N THR A 53 21.87 -9.13 -3.84
CA THR A 53 21.23 -10.44 -4.04
C THR A 53 20.19 -10.62 -2.93
N LEU A 54 18.93 -10.82 -3.32
CA LEU A 54 17.84 -11.08 -2.38
C LEU A 54 18.01 -12.46 -1.76
N ARG A 55 17.72 -12.58 -0.47
CA ARG A 55 17.59 -13.90 0.17
C ARG A 55 16.30 -14.58 -0.31
N ASP A 56 16.27 -15.90 -0.25
CA ASP A 56 15.12 -16.71 -0.68
C ASP A 56 13.80 -16.29 0.00
N ASP A 57 13.86 -15.95 1.31
CA ASP A 57 12.70 -15.47 2.05
C ASP A 57 12.19 -14.13 1.50
N GLN A 58 13.10 -13.21 1.17
CA GLN A 58 12.76 -11.91 0.62
C GLN A 58 12.19 -12.04 -0.80
N GLN A 59 12.83 -12.83 -1.65
CA GLN A 59 12.38 -13.05 -3.03
C GLN A 59 10.98 -13.64 -3.06
N ARG A 60 10.72 -14.70 -2.28
CA ARG A 60 9.39 -15.32 -2.17
C ARG A 60 8.33 -14.33 -1.70
N LEU A 61 8.66 -13.48 -0.73
CA LEU A 61 7.75 -12.45 -0.22
C LEU A 61 7.44 -11.39 -1.28
N ILE A 62 8.44 -10.94 -2.04
CA ILE A 62 8.26 -9.98 -3.13
C ILE A 62 7.40 -10.59 -4.24
N GLU A 63 7.73 -11.77 -4.74
CA GLU A 63 6.97 -12.45 -5.80
C GLU A 63 5.52 -12.71 -5.39
N THR A 64 5.31 -13.12 -4.14
CA THR A 64 3.95 -13.27 -3.58
C THR A 64 3.21 -11.95 -3.60
N ALA A 65 3.82 -10.85 -3.15
CA ALA A 65 3.19 -9.53 -3.16
C ALA A 65 2.82 -9.08 -4.57
N LEU A 66 3.72 -9.25 -5.55
CA LEU A 66 3.50 -8.89 -6.95
C LEU A 66 2.37 -9.72 -7.58
N SER A 67 2.29 -11.02 -7.29
CA SER A 67 1.22 -11.89 -7.83
C SER A 67 -0.16 -11.56 -7.26
N ARG A 68 -0.22 -11.11 -6.00
CA ARG A 68 -1.48 -10.78 -5.31
C ARG A 68 -1.94 -9.36 -5.56
N GLY A 69 -1.03 -8.42 -5.80
CA GLY A 69 -1.30 -6.99 -6.04
C GLY A 69 -1.74 -6.20 -4.82
N ARG A 70 -2.44 -6.83 -3.86
CA ARG A 70 -2.88 -6.23 -2.59
C ARG A 70 -2.79 -7.25 -1.45
N GLY A 71 -2.38 -6.78 -0.27
CA GLY A 71 -2.41 -7.60 0.94
C GLY A 71 -1.59 -7.01 2.09
N ILE A 72 -1.56 -7.74 3.20
CA ILE A 72 -0.70 -7.45 4.34
C ILE A 72 0.47 -8.43 4.30
N LEU A 73 1.69 -7.90 4.15
CA LEU A 73 2.91 -8.69 4.16
C LEU A 73 3.43 -8.80 5.59
N LYS A 74 3.08 -9.89 6.27
CA LYS A 74 3.57 -10.16 7.63
C LYS A 74 4.98 -10.76 7.56
N SER A 75 5.93 -10.11 8.22
CA SER A 75 7.31 -10.57 8.34
C SER A 75 7.85 -10.20 9.73
N PRO A 76 8.77 -10.94 10.35
CA PRO A 76 9.38 -10.55 11.62
C PRO A 76 10.25 -9.28 11.49
N THR A 77 10.63 -8.67 12.61
CA THR A 77 11.69 -7.65 12.67
C THR A 77 13.02 -8.26 12.19
N GLY A 78 13.92 -7.44 11.66
CA GLY A 78 15.22 -7.92 11.12
C GLY A 78 15.15 -8.63 9.75
N SER A 79 13.96 -8.94 9.23
CA SER A 79 13.78 -9.53 7.90
C SER A 79 14.18 -8.63 6.72
N GLY A 80 14.42 -7.34 6.97
CA GLY A 80 14.67 -6.34 5.93
C GLY A 80 13.39 -5.95 5.21
N LYS A 81 12.33 -5.57 5.94
CA LYS A 81 11.06 -5.09 5.38
C LYS A 81 11.26 -3.99 4.33
N THR A 82 12.16 -3.05 4.61
CA THR A 82 12.51 -1.96 3.69
C THR A 82 13.11 -2.49 2.39
N ILE A 83 13.99 -3.49 2.46
CA ILE A 83 14.54 -4.18 1.28
C ILE A 83 13.43 -4.85 0.48
N ILE A 84 12.53 -5.57 1.15
CA ILE A 84 11.38 -6.22 0.52
C ILE A 84 10.51 -5.17 -0.18
N ALA A 85 10.20 -4.07 0.49
CA ALA A 85 9.40 -3.00 -0.09
C ALA A 85 10.10 -2.33 -1.28
N CYS A 86 11.39 -2.06 -1.19
CA CYS A 86 12.20 -1.58 -2.33
C CYS A 86 12.17 -2.58 -3.49
N GLY A 87 12.25 -3.88 -3.22
CA GLY A 87 12.15 -4.93 -4.22
C GLY A 87 10.81 -4.92 -4.94
N ILE A 88 9.70 -4.80 -4.20
CA ILE A 88 8.36 -4.64 -4.78
C ILE A 88 8.28 -3.35 -5.61
N MET A 89 8.73 -2.22 -5.06
CA MET A 89 8.75 -0.92 -5.76
C MET A 89 9.57 -0.97 -7.06
N SER A 90 10.67 -1.71 -7.08
CA SER A 90 11.52 -1.87 -8.26
C SER A 90 10.81 -2.58 -9.42
N ALA A 91 9.75 -3.35 -9.15
CA ALA A 91 8.91 -3.92 -10.18
C ALA A 91 7.90 -2.90 -10.74
N TYR A 92 7.56 -1.84 -10.00
CA TYR A 92 6.58 -0.83 -10.37
C TYR A 92 7.21 0.46 -10.95
N LYS A 93 8.30 0.35 -11.71
CA LYS A 93 9.03 1.52 -12.22
C LYS A 93 8.23 2.47 -13.12
N LYS A 94 7.08 2.08 -13.65
CA LYS A 94 6.24 2.96 -14.49
C LYS A 94 5.19 3.74 -13.69
N TYR A 95 5.09 3.45 -12.40
CA TYR A 95 3.98 3.86 -11.56
C TYR A 95 4.47 4.80 -10.44
N ARG A 96 3.58 5.67 -9.99
CA ARG A 96 3.81 6.57 -8.86
C ARG A 96 3.50 5.85 -7.56
N VAL A 97 4.41 5.99 -6.60
CA VAL A 97 4.36 5.26 -5.32
C VAL A 97 4.18 6.23 -4.18
N LEU A 98 3.26 5.93 -3.27
CA LEU A 98 3.20 6.51 -1.94
C LEU A 98 3.70 5.50 -0.91
N PHE A 99 4.65 5.91 -0.07
CA PHE A 99 5.15 5.11 1.04
C PHE A 99 4.84 5.83 2.36
N LEU A 100 3.95 5.25 3.16
CA LEU A 100 3.51 5.79 4.45
C LEU A 100 4.33 5.18 5.59
N CYS A 101 5.10 6.01 6.27
CA CYS A 101 5.88 5.66 7.45
C CYS A 101 5.15 6.06 8.74
N HIS A 102 5.42 5.35 9.83
CA HIS A 102 4.84 5.69 11.14
C HIS A 102 5.53 6.90 11.79
N THR A 103 6.84 7.07 11.59
CA THR A 103 7.64 8.14 12.22
C THR A 103 8.48 8.90 11.21
N ILE A 104 8.89 10.11 11.58
CA ILE A 104 9.82 10.94 10.79
C ILE A 104 11.19 10.27 10.64
N SER A 105 11.65 9.52 11.64
CA SER A 105 12.92 8.79 11.55
C SER A 105 12.85 7.70 10.48
N LEU A 106 11.79 6.88 10.49
CA LEU A 106 11.56 5.85 9.48
C LEU A 106 11.40 6.44 8.08
N LEU A 107 10.75 7.60 7.96
CA LEU A 107 10.63 8.32 6.70
C LEU A 107 12.00 8.66 6.11
N LYS A 108 12.92 9.22 6.92
CA LYS A 108 14.27 9.57 6.47
C LYS A 108 15.06 8.34 6.03
N GLN A 109 15.06 7.29 6.86
CA GLN A 109 15.74 6.03 6.55
C GLN A 109 15.19 5.37 5.28
N THR A 110 13.86 5.38 5.11
CA THR A 110 13.19 4.82 3.94
C THR A 110 13.56 5.60 2.67
N LYS A 111 13.58 6.93 2.73
CA LYS A 111 14.05 7.77 1.62
C LYS A 111 15.48 7.40 1.22
N GLU A 112 16.40 7.38 2.17
CA GLU A 112 17.82 7.09 1.92
C GLU A 112 18.00 5.72 1.24
N GLU A 113 17.26 4.70 1.69
CA GLU A 113 17.35 3.36 1.11
C GLU A 113 16.75 3.30 -0.32
N ILE A 114 15.65 4.01 -0.58
CA ILE A 114 15.07 4.11 -1.93
C ILE A 114 16.02 4.84 -2.89
N GLU A 115 16.64 5.93 -2.44
CA GLU A 115 17.63 6.68 -3.23
C GLU A 115 18.88 5.85 -3.50
N ARG A 116 19.36 5.10 -2.50
CA ARG A 116 20.49 4.17 -2.62
C ARG A 116 20.28 3.14 -3.72
N PHE A 117 19.06 2.60 -3.86
CA PHE A 117 18.73 1.66 -4.93
C PHE A 117 18.37 2.32 -6.27
N GLY A 118 18.31 3.65 -6.34
CA GLY A 118 18.03 4.39 -7.57
C GLY A 118 16.65 4.12 -8.15
N LEU A 119 15.62 3.98 -7.31
CA LEU A 119 14.26 3.59 -7.76
C LEU A 119 13.49 4.71 -8.49
N GLY A 120 14.00 5.95 -8.41
CA GLY A 120 13.50 7.14 -9.10
C GLY A 120 13.59 8.39 -8.22
N PRO A 121 13.11 9.55 -8.71
CA PRO A 121 13.04 10.78 -7.92
C PRO A 121 12.15 10.59 -6.69
N VAL A 122 12.68 10.94 -5.51
CA VAL A 122 12.01 10.79 -4.21
C VAL A 122 11.68 12.15 -3.62
N SER A 123 10.42 12.35 -3.26
CA SER A 123 9.94 13.53 -2.52
C SER A 123 9.47 13.15 -1.12
N ILE A 124 9.47 14.13 -0.22
CA ILE A 124 9.02 13.95 1.16
C ILE A 124 7.82 14.85 1.45
N VAL A 125 6.83 14.28 2.12
CA VAL A 125 5.82 15.02 2.90
C VAL A 125 6.01 14.72 4.39
N GLY A 126 6.62 15.67 5.09
CA GLY A 126 7.14 15.45 6.44
C GLY A 126 8.36 16.34 6.72
N SER A 127 8.72 16.50 7.99
CA SER A 127 9.88 17.33 8.39
C SER A 127 9.86 18.76 7.82
N GLY A 128 8.68 19.37 7.68
CA GLY A 128 8.50 20.71 7.11
C GLY A 128 8.30 20.74 5.59
N SER A 129 8.55 19.64 4.88
CA SER A 129 8.30 19.51 3.44
C SER A 129 6.86 19.06 3.15
N LYS A 130 6.29 19.54 2.03
CA LYS A 130 5.02 19.12 1.45
C LYS A 130 5.17 18.72 -0.02
N ASP A 131 6.37 18.30 -0.41
CA ASP A 131 6.69 17.98 -1.80
C ASP A 131 6.06 16.64 -2.22
N LEU A 132 5.21 16.72 -3.24
CA LEU A 132 4.51 15.59 -3.88
C LEU A 132 5.02 15.32 -5.30
N SER A 133 6.02 16.06 -5.80
CA SER A 133 6.41 16.05 -7.22
C SER A 133 7.09 14.75 -7.65
N GLY A 134 7.87 14.15 -6.74
CA GLY A 134 8.61 12.91 -6.94
C GLY A 134 7.72 11.76 -7.41
N LYS A 135 8.33 10.86 -8.18
CA LYS A 135 7.67 9.62 -8.59
C LYS A 135 7.36 8.74 -7.37
N ILE A 136 8.25 8.79 -6.38
CA ILE A 136 8.08 8.13 -5.10
C ILE A 136 7.92 9.23 -4.05
N VAL A 137 6.81 9.22 -3.33
CA VAL A 137 6.58 10.12 -2.20
C VAL A 137 6.66 9.30 -0.92
N VAL A 138 7.58 9.67 -0.04
CA VAL A 138 7.67 9.10 1.32
C VAL A 138 7.05 10.10 2.29
N SER A 139 6.09 9.65 3.09
CA SER A 139 5.32 10.53 3.96
C SER A 139 5.01 9.89 5.29
N THR A 140 4.82 10.70 6.33
CA THR A 140 4.11 10.21 7.52
C THR A 140 2.62 10.49 7.38
N MET A 141 1.79 9.65 8.00
CA MET A 141 0.35 9.87 7.96
C MET A 141 -0.04 11.26 8.49
N GLN A 142 0.59 11.70 9.58
CA GLN A 142 0.29 12.98 10.23
C GLN A 142 0.66 14.19 9.36
N SER A 143 1.62 14.04 8.45
CA SER A 143 2.01 15.09 7.53
C SER A 143 1.17 15.09 6.26
N LEU A 144 0.85 13.91 5.71
CA LEU A 144 0.04 13.79 4.49
C LEU A 144 -1.36 14.40 4.68
N ILE A 145 -1.98 14.16 5.83
CA ILE A 145 -3.36 14.60 6.11
C ILE A 145 -3.49 16.12 6.26
N LYS A 146 -2.37 16.86 6.30
CA LYS A 146 -2.34 18.33 6.33
C LYS A 146 -2.33 18.94 4.93
N ILE A 147 -2.30 18.10 3.90
CA ILE A 147 -2.49 18.49 2.50
C ILE A 147 -3.95 18.19 2.16
N PRO A 148 -4.65 19.07 1.41
CA PRO A 148 -5.97 18.77 0.85
C PRO A 148 -5.96 17.41 0.13
N ILE A 149 -6.99 16.60 0.36
CA ILE A 149 -7.02 15.22 -0.16
C ILE A 149 -7.12 15.19 -1.68
N GLU A 150 -7.76 16.20 -2.24
CA GLU A 150 -7.92 16.45 -3.67
C GLU A 150 -6.57 16.68 -4.36
N ASP A 151 -5.54 17.11 -3.63
CA ASP A 151 -4.21 17.35 -4.17
C ASP A 151 -3.42 16.05 -4.36
N TYR A 152 -3.88 14.89 -3.88
CA TYR A 152 -3.09 13.66 -3.97
C TYR A 152 -3.88 12.35 -4.10
N CYS A 153 -5.21 12.35 -3.98
CA CYS A 153 -5.99 11.12 -3.99
C CYS A 153 -5.84 10.29 -5.27
N ASP A 154 -5.61 10.94 -6.41
CA ASP A 154 -5.48 10.35 -7.75
C ASP A 154 -4.02 10.24 -8.25
N LYS A 155 -3.04 10.62 -7.41
CA LYS A 155 -1.62 10.73 -7.84
C LYS A 155 -0.80 9.46 -7.70
N PHE A 156 -1.36 8.41 -7.11
CA PHE A 156 -0.61 7.23 -6.72
C PHE A 156 -1.27 5.94 -7.19
N ASP A 157 -0.45 5.11 -7.82
CA ASP A 157 -0.83 3.80 -8.34
C ASP A 157 -0.59 2.68 -7.31
N VAL A 158 0.43 2.88 -6.47
CA VAL A 158 0.89 1.88 -5.50
C VAL A 158 1.09 2.54 -4.15
N VAL A 159 0.48 1.97 -3.11
CA VAL A 159 0.56 2.48 -1.73
C VAL A 159 1.20 1.43 -0.83
N PHE A 160 2.27 1.81 -0.15
CA PHE A 160 2.88 1.05 0.94
C PHE A 160 2.55 1.69 2.28
N ILE A 161 2.28 0.85 3.28
CA ILE A 161 2.05 1.28 4.66
C ILE A 161 2.98 0.47 5.55
N ASP A 162 3.94 1.14 6.16
CA ASP A 162 4.76 0.55 7.21
C ASP A 162 4.01 0.52 8.54
N GLU A 163 4.26 -0.53 9.32
CA GLU A 163 3.56 -0.81 10.58
C GLU A 163 2.02 -0.70 10.45
N SER A 164 1.47 -1.39 9.45
CA SER A 164 0.02 -1.36 9.12
C SER A 164 -0.89 -1.76 10.28
N HIS A 165 -0.35 -2.32 11.37
CA HIS A 165 -1.08 -2.61 12.61
C HIS A 165 -1.63 -1.36 13.33
N HIS A 166 -1.23 -0.15 12.90
CA HIS A 166 -1.86 1.11 13.30
C HIS A 166 -3.22 1.37 12.60
N CYS A 167 -3.54 0.63 11.53
CA CYS A 167 -4.83 0.68 10.84
C CYS A 167 -5.89 -0.13 11.59
N ARG A 168 -6.34 0.35 12.76
CA ARG A 168 -7.20 -0.42 13.68
C ARG A 168 -8.70 -0.16 13.57
N ASP A 169 -9.13 0.96 12.98
CA ASP A 169 -10.53 1.40 13.01
C ASP A 169 -10.93 2.02 11.66
N PHE A 170 -12.15 1.75 11.19
CA PHE A 170 -12.75 2.34 9.99
C PHE A 170 -13.07 3.83 10.11
N ASN A 171 -13.15 4.34 11.34
CA ASN A 171 -13.38 5.76 11.60
C ASN A 171 -12.09 6.57 11.70
N ASN A 172 -10.93 5.91 11.69
CA ASN A 172 -9.65 6.59 11.82
C ASN A 172 -9.19 7.22 10.50
N THR A 173 -8.16 8.06 10.60
CA THR A 173 -7.59 8.78 9.47
C THR A 173 -7.03 7.87 8.39
N TYR A 174 -6.49 6.69 8.74
CA TYR A 174 -6.02 5.70 7.75
C TYR A 174 -7.17 5.23 6.87
N ALA A 175 -8.30 4.83 7.47
CA ALA A 175 -9.44 4.33 6.71
C ALA A 175 -10.02 5.38 5.76
N LYS A 176 -10.11 6.65 6.19
CA LYS A 176 -10.55 7.76 5.32
C LYS A 176 -9.60 7.97 4.15
N LEU A 177 -8.29 7.99 4.41
CA LEU A 177 -7.26 8.21 3.39
C LEU A 177 -7.20 7.06 2.38
N LEU A 178 -7.21 5.81 2.86
CA LEU A 178 -7.13 4.62 2.01
C LEU A 178 -8.39 4.44 1.15
N LYS A 179 -9.55 4.89 1.61
CA LYS A 179 -10.76 4.95 0.77
C LYS A 179 -10.60 5.87 -0.43
N CYS A 180 -9.80 6.92 -0.33
CA CYS A 180 -9.59 7.84 -1.45
C CYS A 180 -8.44 7.40 -2.37
N LEU A 181 -7.37 6.83 -1.80
CA LEU A 181 -6.18 6.42 -2.56
C LEU A 181 -6.35 5.09 -3.32
N LEU A 182 -7.31 4.26 -2.90
CA LEU A 182 -7.48 2.89 -3.39
C LEU A 182 -8.93 2.60 -3.80
N ALA A 183 -9.71 3.68 -4.04
CA ALA A 183 -11.05 3.64 -4.61
C ALA A 183 -11.02 3.17 -6.06
#